data_AF-I1CH14-F1
#
_entry.id   AF-I1CH14-F1
#
_cell.length_a   1.000
_cell.length_b   1.000
_cell.length_c   1.000
_cell.angle_alpha   90.00
_cell.angle_beta   90.00
_cell.angle_gamma   90.00
#
_symmetry.space_group_name_H-M   'P 1'
#
loop_
_entity.id
_entity.type
_entity.pdbx_description
1 polymer ?
#
loop_
_entity_poly.entity_id
_entity_poly.type
_entity_poly.pdbx_seq_one_letter_code
_entity_poly.pdbx_strand_id
1 'polypeptide(L)'
;MLNTVEAYGRTKSIDPHREPFGKLKGFTKPTSLPPPGKIPYPDIWPISLHTSEGSKLVIGTLVSNILVTSNMRLDAVSKPSIGAVTLNFKLDKKDALATKIFLDHDNLQVALSMATDPAITRTSDTNIVYQLRQIRSKFDADNAYSLCRASGPFTKSHVCQPFTIFTLADYDRGTSPLSSLFRHMATLVLRFGVRATLAKATVESCLVQGNFDTQNAFTAIIALYGESNEIPILGNSELSKRLEIVANSLAPSLVATNDYVAKEIALAFQFYN
;
A
#
# COMPACT_ATOMS: atom_id res chain seq x y z
N MET A 1 18.07 -0.01 5.63
CA MET A 1 17.42 -1.14 4.95
C MET A 1 15.99 -0.81 4.60
N LEU A 2 15.55 -1.16 3.39
CA LEU A 2 14.15 -1.09 2.98
C LEU A 2 13.52 -2.46 3.23
N ASN A 3 12.49 -2.50 4.08
CA ASN A 3 11.87 -3.74 4.52
C ASN A 3 10.64 -4.08 3.70
N THR A 4 9.86 -3.09 3.26
CA THR A 4 8.69 -3.31 2.40
C THR A 4 8.51 -2.12 1.47
N VAL A 5 8.27 -2.42 0.20
CA VAL A 5 8.08 -1.45 -0.87
C VAL A 5 6.79 -1.73 -1.63
N GLU A 6 6.25 -0.72 -2.28
CA GLU A 6 5.00 -0.77 -3.03
C GLU A 6 5.15 -0.03 -4.37
N ALA A 7 4.92 -0.71 -5.49
CA ALA A 7 5.09 -0.12 -6.82
C ALA A 7 3.80 0.46 -7.39
N TYR A 8 3.89 1.66 -7.98
CA TYR A 8 2.81 2.38 -8.66
C TYR A 8 3.22 2.73 -10.09
N GLY A 9 2.27 2.67 -11.03
CA GLY A 9 2.48 3.13 -12.40
C GLY A 9 2.53 4.66 -12.50
N ARG A 10 3.13 5.20 -13.56
CA ARG A 10 3.35 6.65 -13.75
C ARG A 10 2.22 7.42 -14.41
N THR A 11 1.32 6.77 -15.16
CA THR A 11 0.30 7.44 -15.99
C THR A 11 -1.12 7.07 -15.55
N LYS A 12 -2.10 7.93 -15.84
CA LYS A 12 -3.49 7.74 -15.36
C LYS A 12 -4.13 6.47 -15.91
N SER A 13 -3.83 6.16 -17.17
CA SER A 13 -4.35 4.99 -17.87
C SER A 13 -3.76 3.68 -17.33
N ILE A 14 -2.57 3.72 -16.75
CA ILE A 14 -1.91 2.56 -16.15
C ILE A 14 -2.26 2.45 -14.66
N ASP A 15 -2.34 3.58 -13.97
CA ASP A 15 -2.53 3.60 -12.53
C ASP A 15 -3.32 4.83 -12.04
N PRO A 16 -4.59 4.67 -11.64
CA PRO A 16 -5.33 5.73 -10.98
C PRO A 16 -4.69 6.22 -9.67
N HIS A 17 -3.87 5.42 -8.99
CA HIS A 17 -3.19 5.78 -7.73
C HIS A 17 -1.80 6.41 -7.94
N ARG A 18 -1.38 6.65 -9.18
CA ARG A 18 -0.08 7.24 -9.51
C ARG A 18 0.22 8.55 -8.76
N GLU A 19 1.50 8.84 -8.67
CA GLU A 19 1.97 10.17 -8.28
C GLU A 19 1.49 11.24 -9.29
N PRO A 20 0.78 12.29 -8.84
CA PRO A 20 0.38 13.38 -9.73
C PRO A 20 1.54 14.33 -10.01
N PHE A 21 1.81 14.59 -11.29
CA PHE A 21 2.82 15.56 -11.73
C PHE A 21 2.19 16.84 -12.31
N GLY A 22 3.01 17.87 -12.55
CA GLY A 22 2.61 19.13 -13.20
C GLY A 22 2.35 20.28 -12.21
N LYS A 23 1.60 21.29 -12.66
CA LYS A 23 1.25 22.47 -11.85
C LYS A 23 -0.16 22.33 -11.27
N LEU A 24 -0.32 22.60 -9.98
CA LEU A 24 -1.62 22.73 -9.33
C LEU A 24 -1.70 24.09 -8.65
N LYS A 25 -2.72 24.88 -9.00
CA LYS A 25 -2.94 26.23 -8.44
C LYS A 25 -1.68 27.12 -8.50
N GLY A 26 -0.93 27.04 -9.60
CA GLY A 26 0.29 27.84 -9.82
C GLY A 26 1.59 27.23 -9.26
N PHE A 27 1.52 26.23 -8.37
CA PHE A 27 2.70 25.57 -7.80
C PHE A 27 3.06 24.30 -8.57
N THR A 28 4.35 24.12 -8.87
CA THR A 28 4.87 22.84 -9.39
C THR A 28 4.82 21.79 -8.30
N LYS A 29 4.12 20.68 -8.55
CA LYS A 29 4.08 19.56 -7.61
C LYS A 29 5.47 18.91 -7.50
N PRO A 30 5.98 18.67 -6.29
CA PRO A 30 7.14 17.80 -6.10
C PRO A 30 6.90 16.46 -6.77
N THR A 31 7.94 15.91 -7.40
CA THR A 31 7.86 14.64 -8.10
C THR A 31 9.09 13.79 -7.86
N SER A 32 8.90 12.46 -7.90
CA SER A 32 9.98 11.49 -7.90
C SER A 32 10.54 11.20 -9.30
N LEU A 33 10.11 11.90 -10.34
CA LEU A 33 10.69 11.71 -11.68
C LEU A 33 12.21 11.94 -11.66
N PRO A 34 13.00 11.04 -12.29
CA PRO A 34 14.44 11.25 -12.41
C PRO A 34 14.74 12.61 -13.06
N PRO A 35 15.63 13.42 -12.48
CA PRO A 35 16.00 14.69 -13.06
C PRO A 35 16.78 14.46 -14.36
N PRO A 36 16.67 15.37 -15.34
CA PRO A 36 17.49 15.30 -16.54
C PRO A 36 18.97 15.52 -16.17
N GLY A 37 19.87 14.82 -16.87
CA GLY A 37 21.32 14.99 -16.73
C GLY A 37 22.03 13.75 -16.21
N LYS A 38 23.32 13.91 -15.91
CA LYS A 38 24.17 12.81 -15.45
C LYS A 38 23.94 12.57 -13.96
N ILE A 39 23.14 11.56 -13.65
CA ILE A 39 22.92 11.05 -12.28
C ILE A 39 23.65 9.71 -12.08
N PRO A 40 23.95 9.31 -10.82
CA PRO A 40 24.70 8.08 -10.54
C PRO A 40 24.04 6.81 -11.08
N TYR A 41 22.71 6.77 -11.04
CA TYR A 41 21.91 5.66 -11.54
C TYR A 41 20.95 6.18 -12.61
N PRO A 42 21.20 5.89 -13.91
CA PRO A 42 20.29 6.31 -14.98
C PRO A 42 18.86 5.88 -14.67
N ASP A 43 17.91 6.79 -14.87
CA ASP A 43 16.48 6.55 -14.72
C ASP A 43 16.01 6.08 -13.32
N ILE A 44 16.86 6.21 -12.30
CA ILE A 44 16.54 5.86 -10.91
C ILE A 44 16.80 7.06 -10.00
N TRP A 45 15.78 7.44 -9.22
CA TRP A 45 15.83 8.63 -8.39
C TRP A 45 15.21 8.42 -7.00
N PRO A 46 16.03 8.13 -5.97
CA PRO A 46 15.56 8.07 -4.59
C PRO A 46 15.35 9.48 -4.04
N ILE A 47 14.15 9.82 -3.57
CA ILE A 47 13.86 11.14 -3.01
C ILE A 47 12.75 11.07 -1.95
N SER A 48 12.75 12.04 -1.03
CA SER A 48 11.63 12.26 -0.13
C SER A 48 10.64 13.28 -0.69
N LEU A 49 9.38 12.89 -0.80
CA LEU A 49 8.28 13.77 -1.20
C LEU A 49 7.51 14.23 0.04
N HIS A 50 7.39 15.55 0.22
CA HIS A 50 6.61 16.12 1.31
C HIS A 50 5.13 16.22 0.93
N THR A 51 4.28 15.52 1.68
CA THR A 51 2.82 15.59 1.54
C THR A 51 2.19 16.14 2.83
N SER A 52 0.87 16.37 2.81
CA SER A 52 0.11 16.75 4.01
C SER A 52 0.15 15.69 5.12
N GLU A 53 0.44 14.43 4.79
CA GLU A 53 0.55 13.32 5.75
C GLU A 53 1.96 13.20 6.33
N GLY A 54 2.96 13.82 5.71
CA GLY A 54 4.36 13.73 6.09
C GLY A 54 5.30 13.47 4.92
N SER A 55 6.55 13.16 5.24
CA SER A 55 7.58 12.86 4.25
C SER A 55 7.49 11.41 3.79
N LYS A 56 7.34 11.16 2.49
CA LYS A 56 7.30 9.82 1.90
C LYS A 56 8.60 9.55 1.15
N LEU A 57 9.31 8.47 1.50
CA LEU A 57 10.49 8.04 0.74
C LEU A 57 10.03 7.25 -0.50
N VAL A 58 10.47 7.69 -1.67
CA VAL A 58 10.08 7.11 -2.96
C VAL A 58 11.32 6.89 -3.81
N ILE A 59 11.41 5.73 -4.46
CA ILE A 59 12.37 5.47 -5.54
C ILE A 59 11.62 5.63 -6.86
N GLY A 60 11.87 6.72 -7.55
CA GLY A 60 11.22 7.01 -8.82
C GLY A 60 11.99 6.44 -10.00
N THR A 61 11.25 5.93 -10.98
CA THR A 61 11.75 5.54 -12.30
C THR A 61 10.96 6.25 -13.41
N LEU A 62 11.29 6.01 -14.68
CA LEU A 62 10.53 6.55 -15.81
C LEU A 62 9.13 5.90 -15.97
N VAL A 63 8.98 4.64 -15.56
CA VAL A 63 7.74 3.86 -15.79
C VAL A 63 6.92 3.64 -14.52
N SER A 64 7.56 3.72 -13.36
CA SER A 64 6.94 3.50 -12.06
C SER A 64 7.51 4.42 -10.98
N ASN A 65 6.85 4.46 -9.83
CA ASN A 65 7.42 4.95 -8.59
C ASN A 65 7.22 3.91 -7.48
N ILE A 66 8.25 3.70 -6.68
CA ILE A 66 8.28 2.68 -5.64
C ILE A 66 8.24 3.37 -4.29
N LEU A 67 7.09 3.30 -3.62
CA LEU A 67 6.90 3.84 -2.28
C LEU A 67 7.53 2.90 -1.25
N VAL A 68 8.35 3.45 -0.35
CA VAL A 68 8.85 2.71 0.80
C VAL A 68 7.79 2.77 1.90
N THR A 69 7.28 1.62 2.31
CA THR A 69 6.25 1.50 3.36
C THR A 69 6.78 0.87 4.66
N SER A 70 8.00 0.34 4.64
CA SER A 70 8.70 -0.09 5.85
C SER A 70 10.19 0.04 5.66
N ASN A 71 10.88 0.65 6.63
CA ASN A 71 12.34 0.79 6.62
C ASN A 71 12.93 0.96 8.02
N MET A 72 14.24 0.71 8.13
CA MET A 72 15.00 0.82 9.36
C MET A 72 16.44 1.24 9.05
N ARG A 73 17.07 2.00 9.95
CA ARG A 73 18.52 2.27 9.88
C ARG A 73 19.29 1.07 10.45
N LEU A 74 20.35 0.69 9.75
CA LEU A 74 21.28 -0.34 10.21
C LEU A 74 22.48 0.28 10.93
N ASP A 75 22.73 1.56 10.72
CA ASP A 75 23.88 2.29 11.24
C ASP A 75 23.56 3.07 12.53
N ALA A 76 22.31 3.06 12.97
CA ALA A 76 21.88 3.75 14.18
C ALA A 76 20.67 3.05 14.82
N VAL A 77 20.69 2.96 16.15
CA VAL A 77 19.55 2.48 16.93
C VAL A 77 18.39 3.46 16.77
N SER A 78 17.36 3.03 16.04
CA SER A 78 16.17 3.83 15.76
C SER A 78 14.96 2.92 15.57
N LYS A 79 13.77 3.43 15.90
CA LYS A 79 12.52 2.70 15.65
C LYS A 79 12.31 2.57 14.13
N PRO A 80 11.93 1.38 13.61
CA PRO A 80 11.52 1.24 12.23
C PRO A 80 10.39 2.21 11.85
N SER A 81 10.45 2.77 10.65
CA SER A 81 9.35 3.57 10.07
C SER A 81 8.40 2.64 9.34
N ILE A 82 7.12 2.62 9.74
CA ILE A 82 6.07 1.73 9.19
C ILE A 82 4.90 2.55 8.65
N GLY A 83 4.42 2.18 7.47
CA GLY A 83 3.43 2.92 6.70
C GLY A 83 4.08 3.85 5.66
N ALA A 84 3.25 4.64 4.98
CA ALA A 84 3.70 5.47 3.86
C ALA A 84 4.63 6.64 4.24
N VAL A 85 4.66 7.03 5.53
CA VAL A 85 5.46 8.14 6.03
C VAL A 85 6.78 7.60 6.58
N THR A 86 7.89 8.18 6.13
CA THR A 86 9.24 7.81 6.54
C THR A 86 9.82 8.87 7.47
N LEU A 87 10.29 8.43 8.64
CA LEU A 87 10.91 9.30 9.64
C LEU A 87 12.45 9.27 9.55
N ASN A 88 13.01 8.10 9.22
CA ASN A 88 14.43 7.81 9.34
C ASN A 88 15.28 8.23 8.14
N PHE A 89 14.66 8.36 6.96
CA PHE A 89 15.31 8.74 5.71
C PHE A 89 14.59 9.96 5.13
N LYS A 90 15.27 11.10 5.14
CA LYS A 90 14.81 12.34 4.51
C LYS A 90 15.87 12.73 3.49
N LEU A 91 15.60 12.42 2.23
CA LEU A 91 16.51 12.68 1.13
C LEU A 91 16.05 13.92 0.37
N ASP A 92 16.86 14.97 0.40
CA ASP A 92 16.73 16.07 -0.54
C ASP A 92 17.42 15.74 -1.89
N LYS A 93 17.51 16.73 -2.79
CA LYS A 93 18.16 16.53 -4.11
C LYS A 93 19.66 16.25 -4.01
N LYS A 94 20.36 16.84 -3.05
CA LYS A 94 21.80 16.62 -2.84
C LYS A 94 22.02 15.25 -2.24
N ASP A 95 21.20 14.86 -1.27
CA ASP A 95 21.25 13.54 -0.66
C ASP A 95 20.96 12.44 -1.69
N ALA A 96 19.98 12.67 -2.57
CA ALA A 96 19.64 11.75 -3.65
C ALA A 96 20.83 11.46 -4.59
N LEU A 97 21.63 12.49 -4.92
CA LEU A 97 22.83 12.34 -5.76
C LEU A 97 23.99 11.64 -5.04
N ALA A 98 24.04 11.71 -3.71
CA ALA A 98 25.06 11.05 -2.90
C ALA A 98 24.66 9.63 -2.46
N THR A 99 23.37 9.30 -2.56
CA THR A 99 22.82 8.02 -2.07
C THR A 99 23.30 6.87 -2.94
N LYS A 100 23.91 5.87 -2.31
CA LYS A 100 24.22 4.58 -2.94
C LYS A 100 23.07 3.61 -2.72
N ILE A 101 22.64 2.95 -3.79
CA ILE A 101 21.61 1.91 -3.74
C ILE A 101 22.31 0.56 -3.78
N PHE A 102 22.03 -0.28 -2.78
CA PHE A 102 22.52 -1.64 -2.69
C PHE A 102 21.35 -2.60 -2.89
N LEU A 103 21.59 -3.65 -3.66
CA LEU A 103 20.63 -4.73 -3.88
C LEU A 103 21.11 -5.97 -3.17
N ASP A 104 20.17 -6.71 -2.59
CA ASP A 104 20.46 -8.03 -2.05
C ASP A 104 20.77 -9.00 -3.21
N HIS A 105 21.92 -9.66 -3.14
CA HIS A 105 22.41 -10.49 -4.26
C HIS A 105 21.48 -11.66 -4.56
N ASP A 106 21.04 -12.38 -3.52
CA ASP A 106 20.22 -13.58 -3.68
C ASP A 106 18.83 -13.22 -4.22
N ASN A 107 18.19 -12.17 -3.70
CA ASN A 107 16.91 -11.70 -4.22
C ASN A 107 17.03 -11.13 -5.64
N LEU A 108 18.17 -10.53 -6.01
CA LEU A 108 18.41 -10.10 -7.38
C LEU A 108 18.47 -11.30 -8.34
N GLN A 109 19.14 -12.39 -7.96
CA GLN A 109 19.17 -13.61 -8.79
C GLN A 109 17.78 -14.20 -8.97
N VAL A 110 16.99 -14.28 -7.88
CA VAL A 110 15.58 -14.71 -7.97
C VAL A 110 14.79 -13.81 -8.92
N ALA A 111 14.88 -12.49 -8.77
CA ALA A 111 14.18 -11.55 -9.64
C ALA A 111 14.59 -11.66 -11.11
N LEU A 112 15.88 -11.89 -11.40
CA LEU A 112 16.38 -12.07 -12.76
C LEU A 112 15.85 -13.37 -13.38
N SER A 113 15.86 -14.49 -12.63
CA SER A 113 15.29 -15.76 -13.10
C SER A 113 13.79 -15.63 -13.38
N MET A 114 13.07 -14.90 -12.52
CA MET A 114 11.66 -14.63 -12.71
C MET A 114 11.37 -13.79 -13.95
N ALA A 115 12.17 -12.75 -14.19
CA ALA A 115 12.02 -11.86 -15.34
C ALA A 115 12.20 -12.59 -16.68
N THR A 116 12.91 -13.71 -16.70
CA THR A 116 13.11 -14.53 -17.90
C THR A 116 12.01 -15.56 -18.15
N ASP A 117 11.12 -15.81 -17.18
CA ASP A 117 10.06 -16.81 -17.30
C ASP A 117 8.69 -16.15 -17.53
N PRO A 118 8.11 -16.24 -18.75
CA PRO A 118 6.83 -15.63 -19.06
C PRO A 118 5.63 -16.31 -18.37
N ALA A 119 5.79 -17.52 -17.82
CA ALA A 119 4.74 -18.21 -17.07
C ALA A 119 4.56 -17.64 -15.65
N ILE A 120 5.57 -16.91 -15.15
CA ILE A 120 5.55 -16.35 -13.81
C ILE A 120 4.65 -15.11 -13.78
N THR A 121 3.54 -15.23 -13.07
CA THR A 121 2.54 -14.16 -12.90
C THR A 121 2.60 -13.49 -11.54
N ARG A 122 3.47 -13.96 -10.62
CA ARG A 122 3.58 -13.48 -9.24
C ARG A 122 4.90 -13.89 -8.59
N THR A 123 5.34 -13.12 -7.59
CA THR A 123 6.58 -13.36 -6.81
C THR A 123 6.38 -14.33 -5.65
N SER A 124 5.18 -14.43 -5.10
CA SER A 124 4.86 -15.32 -3.99
C SER A 124 3.35 -15.50 -3.86
N ASP A 125 2.91 -16.68 -3.43
CA ASP A 125 1.53 -16.94 -3.00
C ASP A 125 1.33 -16.79 -1.49
N THR A 126 2.42 -16.69 -0.73
CA THR A 126 2.35 -16.57 0.73
C THR A 126 1.86 -15.17 1.10
N ASN A 127 0.88 -15.10 2.00
CA ASN A 127 0.30 -13.85 2.47
C ASN A 127 -0.17 -12.95 1.31
N ILE A 128 -0.82 -13.51 0.29
CA ILE A 128 -1.21 -12.79 -0.94
C ILE A 128 -1.97 -11.48 -0.66
N VAL A 129 -2.84 -11.45 0.35
CA VAL A 129 -3.60 -10.24 0.76
C VAL A 129 -2.66 -9.15 1.29
N TYR A 130 -1.52 -9.50 1.89
CA TYR A 130 -0.52 -8.54 2.35
C TYR A 130 0.29 -7.92 1.21
N GLN A 131 0.27 -8.53 0.02
CA GLN A 131 0.89 -7.97 -1.18
C GLN A 131 0.02 -6.87 -1.82
N LEU A 132 -1.24 -6.73 -1.37
CA LEU A 132 -2.14 -5.69 -1.84
C LEU A 132 -1.72 -4.30 -1.36
N ARG A 133 -1.90 -3.33 -2.25
CA ARG A 133 -1.57 -1.92 -2.03
C ARG A 133 -2.13 -1.32 -0.75
N GLN A 134 -1.39 -0.39 -0.15
CA GLN A 134 -1.87 0.45 0.93
C GLN A 134 -2.68 1.63 0.35
N ILE A 135 -3.97 1.38 0.07
CA ILE A 135 -4.90 2.39 -0.42
C ILE A 135 -5.98 2.75 0.60
N ARG A 136 -6.67 3.85 0.36
CA ARG A 136 -7.84 4.31 1.13
C ARG A 136 -9.02 4.73 0.26
N SER A 137 -8.93 4.57 -1.05
CA SER A 137 -9.93 5.02 -2.01
C SER A 137 -9.84 4.23 -3.31
N LYS A 138 -10.77 4.47 -4.24
CA LYS A 138 -10.84 3.83 -5.57
C LYS A 138 -10.92 2.31 -5.51
N PHE A 139 -11.72 1.80 -4.57
CA PHE A 139 -11.99 0.37 -4.42
C PHE A 139 -12.74 -0.24 -5.61
N ASP A 140 -13.23 0.59 -6.52
CA ASP A 140 -13.84 0.21 -7.79
C ASP A 140 -12.81 -0.05 -8.90
N ALA A 141 -11.55 0.39 -8.74
CA ALA A 141 -10.50 0.15 -9.72
C ALA A 141 -9.94 -1.26 -9.59
N ASP A 142 -9.68 -1.92 -10.71
CA ASP A 142 -9.01 -3.23 -10.76
C ASP A 142 -7.65 -3.19 -10.06
N ASN A 143 -6.89 -2.13 -10.30
CA ASN A 143 -5.53 -2.01 -9.84
C ASN A 143 -5.41 -1.68 -8.34
N ALA A 144 -6.52 -1.34 -7.68
CA ALA A 144 -6.63 -1.28 -6.22
C ALA A 144 -6.26 -2.63 -5.57
N TYR A 145 -6.47 -3.72 -6.31
CA TYR A 145 -6.22 -5.09 -5.89
C TYR A 145 -4.94 -5.69 -6.50
N SER A 146 -4.03 -4.84 -7.00
CA SER A 146 -2.75 -5.28 -7.53
C SER A 146 -1.84 -5.81 -6.42
N LEU A 147 -1.19 -6.95 -6.68
CA LEU A 147 -0.19 -7.56 -5.81
C LEU A 147 1.19 -6.92 -6.07
N CYS A 148 1.42 -5.71 -5.56
CA CYS A 148 2.64 -4.95 -5.86
C CYS A 148 3.48 -4.59 -4.64
N ARG A 149 3.13 -5.09 -3.45
CA ARG A 149 3.96 -4.98 -2.26
C ARG A 149 4.89 -6.17 -2.14
N ALA A 150 6.15 -5.88 -1.87
CA ALA A 150 7.17 -6.89 -1.60
C ALA A 150 7.92 -6.54 -0.32
N SER A 151 8.20 -7.55 0.49
CA SER A 151 8.96 -7.42 1.74
C SER A 151 10.31 -8.14 1.64
N GLY A 152 11.31 -7.58 2.32
CA GLY A 152 12.66 -8.15 2.38
C GLY A 152 12.70 -9.47 3.15
N PRO A 153 13.82 -10.22 3.05
CA PRO A 153 13.94 -11.58 3.57
C PRO A 153 13.73 -11.68 5.09
N PHE A 154 14.19 -10.68 5.85
CA PHE A 154 14.03 -10.64 7.32
C PHE A 154 12.63 -10.23 7.77
N THR A 155 11.85 -9.61 6.89
CA THR A 155 10.53 -9.05 7.21
C THR A 155 9.42 -9.69 6.37
N LYS A 156 9.65 -10.91 5.87
CA LYS A 156 8.68 -11.68 5.08
C LYS A 156 7.53 -12.26 5.91
N SER A 157 7.72 -12.39 7.23
CA SER A 157 6.67 -12.84 8.13
C SER A 157 5.56 -11.79 8.24
N HIS A 158 4.30 -12.23 8.31
CA HIS A 158 3.13 -11.35 8.39
C HIS A 158 3.20 -10.40 9.60
N VAL A 159 3.83 -10.80 10.70
CA VAL A 159 4.03 -9.95 11.90
C VAL A 159 4.95 -8.75 11.66
N CYS A 160 5.81 -8.83 10.64
CA CYS A 160 6.74 -7.77 10.23
C CYS A 160 6.23 -6.94 9.03
N GLN A 161 5.05 -7.24 8.50
CA GLN A 161 4.51 -6.55 7.33
C GLN A 161 3.58 -5.43 7.78
N PRO A 162 3.66 -4.22 7.16
CA PRO A 162 2.74 -3.15 7.49
C PRO A 162 1.30 -3.57 7.18
N PHE A 163 0.41 -3.37 8.15
CA PHE A 163 -1.02 -3.54 8.00
C PHE A 163 -1.60 -2.48 7.07
N THR A 164 -2.51 -2.92 6.20
CA THR A 164 -3.30 -2.09 5.29
C THR A 164 -4.78 -2.27 5.60
N ILE A 165 -5.63 -1.55 4.89
CA ILE A 165 -7.07 -1.70 5.01
C ILE A 165 -7.55 -3.15 4.76
N PHE A 166 -6.83 -3.90 3.92
CA PHE A 166 -7.17 -5.28 3.57
C PHE A 166 -6.65 -6.33 4.56
N THR A 167 -5.67 -5.98 5.38
CA THR A 167 -5.05 -6.92 6.33
C THR A 167 -5.33 -6.59 7.78
N LEU A 168 -5.88 -5.41 8.09
CA LEU A 168 -6.18 -5.00 9.47
C LEU A 168 -7.07 -6.02 10.23
N ALA A 169 -7.90 -6.79 9.53
CA ALA A 169 -8.71 -7.85 10.12
C ALA A 169 -7.90 -9.00 10.73
N ASP A 170 -6.64 -9.19 10.34
CA ASP A 170 -5.74 -10.20 10.90
C ASP A 170 -5.05 -9.75 12.17
N TYR A 171 -5.31 -8.53 12.64
CA TYR A 171 -4.72 -8.07 13.88
C TYR A 171 -5.43 -8.75 15.07
N ASP A 172 -4.78 -9.78 15.63
CA ASP A 172 -5.33 -10.64 16.70
C ASP A 172 -5.85 -9.88 17.94
N ARG A 173 -5.37 -8.65 18.17
CA ARG A 173 -5.74 -7.85 19.35
C ARG A 173 -6.91 -6.90 19.12
N GLY A 174 -7.62 -7.02 17.99
CA GLY A 174 -8.83 -6.25 17.74
C GLY A 174 -9.56 -6.69 16.48
N THR A 175 -10.75 -7.26 16.64
CA THR A 175 -11.64 -7.58 15.53
C THR A 175 -12.54 -6.40 15.23
N SER A 176 -12.44 -5.82 14.04
CA SER A 176 -13.41 -4.87 13.53
C SER A 176 -14.19 -5.50 12.37
N PRO A 177 -15.51 -5.63 12.45
CA PRO A 177 -16.33 -6.04 11.30
C PRO A 177 -16.05 -5.20 10.05
N LEU A 178 -15.64 -3.94 10.23
CA LEU A 178 -15.27 -3.03 9.15
C LEU A 178 -14.00 -3.49 8.43
N SER A 179 -12.95 -3.89 9.17
CA SER A 179 -11.73 -4.40 8.54
C SER A 179 -11.97 -5.75 7.87
N SER A 180 -12.83 -6.59 8.47
CA SER A 180 -13.26 -7.86 7.87
C SER A 180 -13.95 -7.68 6.52
N LEU A 181 -14.77 -6.63 6.36
CA LEU A 181 -15.40 -6.30 5.08
C LEU A 181 -14.36 -6.04 3.97
N PHE A 182 -13.36 -5.21 4.23
CA PHE A 182 -12.31 -4.92 3.26
C PHE A 182 -11.51 -6.16 2.89
N ARG A 183 -11.14 -6.98 3.88
CA ARG A 183 -10.47 -8.27 3.63
C ARG A 183 -11.34 -9.19 2.77
N HIS A 184 -12.63 -9.27 3.09
CA HIS A 184 -13.57 -10.10 2.34
C HIS A 184 -13.69 -9.64 0.89
N MET A 185 -13.88 -8.34 0.65
CA MET A 185 -13.90 -7.75 -0.68
C MET A 185 -12.62 -8.04 -1.46
N ALA A 186 -11.45 -7.84 -0.85
CA ALA A 186 -10.17 -8.16 -1.49
C ALA A 186 -10.07 -9.63 -1.88
N THR A 187 -10.53 -10.53 -1.01
CA THR A 187 -10.54 -11.97 -1.28
C THR A 187 -11.47 -12.30 -2.46
N LEU A 188 -12.66 -11.69 -2.51
CA LEU A 188 -13.60 -11.85 -3.61
C LEU A 188 -13.00 -11.37 -4.94
N VAL A 189 -12.39 -10.18 -4.96
CA VAL A 189 -11.77 -9.63 -6.18
C VAL A 189 -10.58 -10.48 -6.63
N LEU A 190 -9.70 -10.90 -5.72
CA LEU A 190 -8.58 -11.78 -6.07
C LEU A 190 -9.05 -13.13 -6.62
N ARG A 191 -10.19 -13.64 -6.16
CA ARG A 191 -10.72 -14.95 -6.59
C ARG A 191 -11.54 -14.88 -7.87
N PHE A 192 -12.34 -13.83 -8.04
CA PHE A 192 -13.36 -13.76 -9.10
C PHE A 192 -13.12 -12.65 -10.13
N GLY A 193 -12.15 -11.77 -9.90
CA GLY A 193 -11.80 -10.66 -10.79
C GLY A 193 -13.00 -9.73 -11.01
N VAL A 194 -13.25 -9.36 -12.27
CA VAL A 194 -14.36 -8.49 -12.70
C VAL A 194 -15.75 -9.05 -12.36
N ARG A 195 -15.86 -10.34 -12.03
CA ARG A 195 -17.12 -10.98 -11.62
C ARG A 195 -17.35 -10.92 -10.11
N ALA A 196 -16.44 -10.32 -9.34
CA ALA A 196 -16.57 -10.24 -7.90
C ALA A 196 -17.76 -9.34 -7.52
N THR A 197 -18.69 -9.92 -6.78
CA THR A 197 -19.88 -9.26 -6.22
C THR A 197 -19.80 -9.24 -4.70
N LEU A 198 -20.39 -8.21 -4.10
CA LEU A 198 -20.50 -8.06 -2.65
C LEU A 198 -21.94 -8.33 -2.22
N ALA A 199 -22.15 -9.31 -1.35
CA ALA A 199 -23.48 -9.67 -0.84
C ALA A 199 -24.00 -8.64 0.17
N LYS A 200 -25.30 -8.32 0.08
CA LYS A 200 -26.00 -7.38 0.96
C LYS A 200 -25.91 -7.79 2.43
N ALA A 201 -26.12 -9.08 2.69
CA ALA A 201 -26.03 -9.66 4.04
C ALA A 201 -24.66 -9.43 4.70
N THR A 202 -23.57 -9.46 3.91
CA THR A 202 -22.22 -9.15 4.41
C THR A 202 -22.14 -7.70 4.90
N VAL A 203 -22.67 -6.76 4.13
CA VAL A 203 -22.69 -5.33 4.49
C VAL A 203 -23.58 -5.08 5.71
N GLU A 204 -24.77 -5.69 5.75
CA GLU A 204 -25.71 -5.57 6.86
C GLU A 204 -25.11 -6.08 8.18
N SER A 205 -24.32 -7.16 8.13
CA SER A 205 -23.61 -7.68 9.31
C SER A 205 -22.58 -6.70 9.89
N CYS A 206 -22.10 -5.73 9.09
CA CYS A 206 -21.14 -4.71 9.50
C CYS A 206 -21.80 -3.42 10.04
N LEU A 207 -23.11 -3.23 9.85
CA LEU A 207 -23.84 -1.99 10.17
C LEU A 207 -23.76 -1.59 11.65
N VAL A 208 -23.51 -2.55 12.54
CA VAL A 208 -23.62 -2.39 14.00
C VAL A 208 -22.48 -1.55 14.61
N GLN A 209 -21.42 -1.23 13.86
CA GLN A 209 -20.23 -0.58 14.43
C GLN A 209 -19.71 0.59 13.59
N GLY A 210 -19.48 1.72 14.27
CA GLY A 210 -18.85 2.90 13.69
C GLY A 210 -19.40 4.21 14.24
N ASN A 211 -18.73 5.32 13.90
CA ASN A 211 -19.27 6.66 14.15
C ASN A 211 -20.45 6.96 13.20
N PHE A 212 -21.13 8.08 13.42
CA PHE A 212 -22.27 8.52 12.63
C PHE A 212 -22.00 8.51 11.11
N ASP A 213 -20.81 8.97 10.69
CA ASP A 213 -20.43 8.99 9.28
C ASP A 213 -20.28 7.58 8.68
N THR A 214 -19.72 6.66 9.46
CA THR A 214 -19.57 5.25 9.06
C THR A 214 -20.94 4.60 8.92
N GLN A 215 -21.84 4.82 9.89
CA GLN A 215 -23.21 4.31 9.82
C GLN A 215 -23.96 4.86 8.61
N ASN A 216 -23.85 6.17 8.34
CA ASN A 216 -24.44 6.78 7.15
C ASN A 216 -23.86 6.21 5.85
N ALA A 217 -22.55 5.94 5.81
CA ALA A 217 -21.91 5.31 4.67
C ALA A 217 -22.49 3.90 4.44
N PHE A 218 -22.68 3.09 5.48
CA PHE A 218 -23.30 1.76 5.37
C PHE A 218 -24.75 1.82 4.94
N THR A 219 -25.57 2.71 5.52
CA THR A 219 -26.96 2.91 5.10
C THR A 219 -27.02 3.28 3.61
N ALA A 220 -26.12 4.17 3.16
CA ALA A 220 -26.03 4.52 1.75
C ALA A 220 -25.58 3.34 0.89
N ILE A 221 -24.66 2.49 1.35
CA ILE A 221 -24.25 1.27 0.63
C ILE A 221 -25.42 0.29 0.52
N ILE A 222 -26.16 0.05 1.62
CA ILE A 222 -27.34 -0.83 1.63
C ILE A 222 -28.39 -0.34 0.62
N ALA A 223 -28.56 0.98 0.50
CA ALA A 223 -29.47 1.56 -0.50
C ALA A 223 -29.03 1.31 -1.96
N LEU A 224 -27.73 1.15 -2.23
CA LEU A 224 -27.22 0.84 -3.59
C LEU A 224 -27.68 -0.52 -4.11
N TYR A 225 -28.08 -1.43 -3.23
CA TYR A 225 -28.55 -2.75 -3.61
C TYR A 225 -29.92 -2.71 -4.30
N GLY A 226 -30.78 -1.75 -3.95
CA GLY A 226 -32.18 -1.76 -4.37
C GLY A 226 -32.84 -3.11 -4.04
N GLU A 227 -33.40 -3.76 -5.05
CA GLU A 227 -34.01 -5.10 -4.97
C GLU A 227 -32.99 -6.25 -5.10
N SER A 228 -31.73 -5.96 -5.44
CA SER A 228 -30.69 -6.98 -5.58
C SER A 228 -30.13 -7.41 -4.23
N ASN A 229 -29.64 -8.64 -4.15
CA ASN A 229 -28.88 -9.14 -3.00
C ASN A 229 -27.36 -9.01 -3.18
N GLU A 230 -26.91 -8.63 -4.37
CA GLU A 230 -25.50 -8.51 -4.72
C GLU A 230 -25.27 -7.28 -5.61
N ILE A 231 -24.11 -6.63 -5.43
CA ILE A 231 -23.65 -5.55 -6.30
C ILE A 231 -22.21 -5.82 -6.75
N PRO A 232 -21.80 -5.39 -7.96
CA PRO A 232 -20.41 -5.51 -8.39
C PRO A 232 -19.48 -4.68 -7.49
N ILE A 233 -18.28 -5.21 -7.22
CA ILE A 233 -17.22 -4.48 -6.52
C ILE A 233 -16.48 -3.56 -7.51
N LEU A 234 -15.93 -4.15 -8.57
CA LEU A 234 -15.18 -3.41 -9.59
C LEU A 234 -16.13 -2.61 -10.50
N GLY A 235 -15.70 -1.41 -10.89
CA GLY A 235 -16.49 -0.47 -11.69
C GLY A 235 -17.62 0.23 -10.94
N ASN A 236 -17.85 -0.09 -9.66
CA ASN A 236 -18.90 0.51 -8.85
C ASN A 236 -18.39 1.75 -8.10
N SER A 237 -18.31 2.89 -8.81
CA SER A 237 -17.77 4.13 -8.24
C SER A 237 -18.57 4.67 -7.06
N GLU A 238 -19.89 4.41 -7.00
CA GLU A 238 -20.72 4.86 -5.87
C GLU A 238 -20.44 4.05 -4.60
N LEU A 239 -20.27 2.73 -4.72
CA LEU A 239 -19.80 1.88 -3.61
C LEU A 239 -18.43 2.35 -3.11
N SER A 240 -17.48 2.56 -4.03
CA SER A 240 -16.12 2.99 -3.72
C SER A 240 -16.07 4.32 -2.95
N LYS A 241 -16.88 5.33 -3.33
CA LYS A 241 -16.98 6.61 -2.61
C LYS A 241 -17.43 6.43 -1.15
N ARG A 242 -18.35 5.49 -0.87
CA ARG A 242 -18.82 5.23 0.50
C ARG A 242 -17.79 4.43 1.29
N LEU A 243 -17.14 3.47 0.65
CA LEU A 243 -16.04 2.71 1.27
C LEU A 243 -14.84 3.59 1.62
N GLU A 244 -14.56 4.66 0.88
CA GLU A 244 -13.52 5.64 1.24
C GLU A 244 -13.79 6.30 2.60
N ILE A 245 -15.06 6.59 2.92
CA ILE A 245 -15.45 7.13 4.24
C ILE A 245 -15.15 6.10 5.33
N VAL A 246 -15.54 4.84 5.12
CA VAL A 246 -15.29 3.74 6.06
C VAL A 246 -13.77 3.46 6.21
N ALA A 247 -13.00 3.53 5.13
CA ALA A 247 -11.56 3.31 5.17
C ALA A 247 -10.84 4.40 5.98
N ASN A 248 -11.30 5.65 5.87
CA ASN A 248 -10.74 6.76 6.62
C ASN A 248 -11.04 6.66 8.13
N SER A 249 -12.19 6.09 8.53
CA SER A 249 -12.47 5.87 9.96
C SER A 249 -11.58 4.80 10.61
N LEU A 250 -11.01 3.89 9.81
CA LEU A 250 -10.03 2.88 10.26
C LEU A 250 -8.58 3.39 10.31
N ALA A 251 -8.30 4.62 9.86
CA ALA A 251 -6.94 5.16 9.85
C ALA A 251 -6.25 5.19 11.23
N PRO A 252 -6.91 5.57 12.34
CA PRO A 252 -6.28 5.54 13.66
C PRO A 252 -5.87 4.13 14.09
N SER A 253 -6.73 3.13 13.84
CA SER A 253 -6.44 1.72 14.14
C SER A 253 -5.24 1.22 13.32
N LEU A 254 -5.16 1.57 12.04
CA LEU A 254 -4.01 1.23 11.20
C LEU A 254 -2.70 1.80 11.75
N VAL A 255 -2.71 3.05 12.22
CA VAL A 255 -1.52 3.69 12.81
C VAL A 255 -1.10 2.95 14.08
N ALA A 256 -2.04 2.72 15.00
CA ALA A 256 -1.77 2.04 16.26
C ALA A 256 -1.27 0.60 16.06
N THR A 257 -1.86 -0.14 15.12
CA THR A 257 -1.42 -1.50 14.80
C THR A 257 -0.04 -1.51 14.14
N ASN A 258 0.27 -0.56 13.26
CA ASN A 258 1.59 -0.47 12.63
C ASN A 258 2.71 -0.06 13.61
N ASP A 259 2.37 0.60 14.73
CA ASP A 259 3.32 0.80 15.82
C ASP A 259 3.77 -0.50 16.49
N TYR A 260 2.92 -1.54 16.48
CA TYR A 260 3.29 -2.88 16.91
C TYR A 260 4.25 -3.54 15.93
N VAL A 261 3.96 -3.48 14.62
CA VAL A 261 4.81 -4.02 13.55
C VAL A 261 6.23 -3.44 13.62
N ALA A 262 6.36 -2.16 13.96
CA ALA A 262 7.66 -1.52 14.15
C ALA A 262 8.51 -2.23 15.23
N LYS A 263 7.88 -2.76 16.29
CA LYS A 263 8.58 -3.51 17.35
C LYS A 263 9.03 -4.87 16.84
N GLU A 264 8.17 -5.58 16.12
CA GLU A 264 8.49 -6.89 15.54
C GLU A 264 9.66 -6.82 14.56
N ILE A 265 9.69 -5.78 13.70
CA ILE A 265 10.84 -5.55 12.82
C ILE A 265 12.10 -5.27 13.64
N ALA A 266 12.02 -4.44 14.67
CA ALA A 266 13.18 -4.16 15.49
C ALA A 266 13.75 -5.45 16.12
N LEU A 267 12.88 -6.34 16.61
CA LEU A 267 13.25 -7.67 17.13
C LEU A 267 13.89 -8.54 16.05
N ALA A 268 13.35 -8.57 14.83
CA ALA A 268 13.90 -9.37 13.73
C ALA A 268 15.35 -9.00 13.37
N PHE A 269 15.73 -7.73 13.61
CA PHE A 269 17.10 -7.23 13.36
C PHE A 269 17.99 -7.19 14.60
N GLN A 270 17.51 -7.56 15.80
CA GLN A 270 18.34 -7.56 17.01
C GLN A 270 19.55 -8.50 16.92
N PHE A 271 19.46 -9.56 16.11
CA PHE A 271 20.55 -10.53 15.95
C PHE A 271 21.71 -10.03 15.05
N TYR A 272 21.58 -8.84 14.44
CA TYR A 272 22.54 -8.29 13.49
C TYR A 272 23.19 -6.97 13.94
N ASN A 273 22.80 -6.43 15.10
CA ASN A 273 23.40 -5.24 15.73
C ASN A 273 24.31 -5.65 16.89
#